data_AF-A0A7W3FN91-F1
#
_entry.id   AF-A0A7W3FN91-F1
#
_cell.length_a   1.000
_cell.length_b   1.000
_cell.length_c   1.000
_cell.angle_alpha   90.00
_cell.angle_beta   90.00
_cell.angle_gamma   90.00
#
_symmetry.space_group_name_H-M   'P 1'
#
loop_
_entity.id
_entity.type
_entity.pdbx_description
1 polymer ?
#
loop_
_entity_poly.entity_id
_entity_poly.type
_entity_poly.pdbx_seq_one_letter_code
_entity_poly.pdbx_strand_id
1 'polypeptide(L)' 'MSTTKKLRLGRLLKTESVKLTFACPASLKADLDRYAALHAQAYGEAVDAVTLIPHMLEAFIAGDRGFKKGDTSKPKAAV' A
#
# COMPACT_ATOMS: atom_id res chain seq x y z
N MET A 1 20.77 10.29 41.91
CA MET A 1 19.99 9.07 41.56
C MET A 1 18.65 9.50 40.97
N SER A 2 18.57 9.77 39.66
CA SER A 2 17.30 10.11 38.99
C SER A 2 16.77 8.89 38.25
N THR A 3 15.62 8.38 38.70
CA THR A 3 14.98 7.17 38.21
C THR A 3 14.35 7.42 36.84
N THR A 4 14.93 6.83 35.81
CA THR A 4 14.41 6.81 34.44
C THR A 4 13.05 6.09 34.42
N LYS A 5 11.96 6.86 34.35
CA LYS A 5 10.60 6.32 34.16
C LYS A 5 10.55 5.62 32.80
N LYS A 6 10.68 4.29 32.80
CA LYS A 6 10.40 3.44 31.62
C LYS A 6 8.94 3.64 31.23
N LEU A 7 8.70 4.32 30.12
CA LEU A 7 7.38 4.44 29.52
C LEU A 7 6.88 3.04 29.14
N ARG A 8 5.63 2.73 29.53
CA ARG A 8 4.97 1.42 29.30
C ARG A 8 4.56 1.19 27.83
N LEU A 9 4.67 2.22 26.99
CA LEU A 9 4.63 2.04 25.55
C LEU A 9 6.03 1.77 25.04
N GLY A 10 6.27 0.54 24.60
CA GLY A 10 7.39 0.23 23.70
C GLY A 10 7.31 1.12 22.45
N ARG A 11 8.44 1.31 21.79
CA ARG A 11 8.56 2.18 20.61
C ARG A 11 7.44 1.83 19.62
N LEU A 12 6.47 2.75 19.47
CA LEU A 12 5.32 2.58 18.58
C LEU A 12 5.81 2.13 17.20
N LEU A 13 5.13 1.17 16.58
CA LEU A 13 5.38 0.79 15.19
C LEU A 13 5.38 2.08 14.38
N LYS A 14 6.53 2.43 13.81
CA LYS A 14 6.61 3.49 12.82
C LYS A 14 6.00 2.93 11.56
N THR A 15 4.73 3.23 11.32
CA THR A 15 4.14 3.07 10.00
C THR A 15 4.83 4.09 9.10
N GLU A 16 5.90 3.66 8.43
CA GLU A 16 6.63 4.50 7.50
C GLU A 16 5.79 4.61 6.22
N SER A 17 5.24 5.80 5.96
CA SER A 17 4.56 6.12 4.72
C SER A 17 5.55 6.74 3.75
N VAL A 18 5.74 6.10 2.60
CA VAL A 18 6.61 6.60 1.53
C VAL A 18 5.76 7.31 0.50
N LYS A 19 6.01 8.60 0.28
CA LYS A 19 5.38 9.35 -0.81
C LYS A 19 6.08 9.02 -2.13
N LEU A 20 5.33 8.51 -3.09
CA LEU A 20 5.79 8.23 -4.44
C LEU A 20 5.13 9.22 -5.41
N THR A 21 5.92 9.81 -6.30
CA THR A 21 5.43 10.67 -7.38
C THR A 21 5.70 9.97 -8.70
N PHE A 22 4.69 9.82 -9.55
CA PHE A 22 4.82 9.25 -10.88
C PHE A 22 4.09 10.10 -11.91
N ALA A 23 4.56 10.06 -13.16
CA ALA A 23 3.85 10.66 -14.27
C ALA A 23 2.67 9.75 -14.65
N CYS A 24 1.45 10.18 -14.34
CA CYS A 24 0.24 9.46 -14.71
C CYS A 24 -0.24 9.94 -16.09
N PRO A 25 -0.33 9.07 -17.11
CA PRO A 25 -0.95 9.43 -18.39
C PRO A 25 -2.39 9.92 -18.18
N ALA A 26 -2.82 10.90 -18.97
CA ALA A 26 -4.15 11.50 -18.84
C ALA A 26 -5.28 10.46 -19.02
N SER A 27 -5.09 9.49 -19.92
CA SER A 27 -6.03 8.38 -20.11
C SER A 27 -6.18 7.53 -18.86
N LEU A 28 -5.06 7.16 -18.22
CA LEU A 28 -5.08 6.38 -16.98
C LEU A 28 -5.76 7.13 -15.85
N LYS A 29 -5.53 8.45 -15.71
CA LYS A 29 -6.22 9.26 -14.71
C LYS A 29 -7.74 9.26 -14.93
N ALA A 30 -8.20 9.40 -16.17
CA ALA A 30 -9.62 9.38 -16.49
C ALA A 30 -10.26 8.02 -16.17
N ASP A 31 -9.57 6.91 -16.45
CA ASP A 31 -10.05 5.57 -16.11
C ASP A 31 -10.12 5.36 -14.60
N LEU A 32 -9.12 5.83 -13.84
CA LEU A 32 -9.13 5.78 -12.38
C LEU A 32 -10.26 6.60 -11.76
N ASP A 33 -10.55 7.79 -12.30
CA ASP A 33 -11.66 8.63 -11.85
C ASP A 33 -13.01 7.97 -12.13
N ARG A 34 -13.16 7.34 -13.30
CA ARG A 34 -14.36 6.56 -13.63
C ARG A 34 -14.51 5.37 -12.70
N TYR A 35 -13.43 4.66 -12.41
CA TYR A 35 -13.45 3.53 -11.48
C TYR A 35 -13.86 3.97 -10.07
N ALA A 36 -13.32 5.07 -9.59
CA ALA A 36 -13.71 5.70 -8.32
C ALA A 36 -15.20 6.05 -8.27
N ALA A 37 -15.75 6.64 -9.34
CA ALA A 37 -17.17 6.96 -9.44
C ALA A 37 -18.06 5.70 -9.45
N LEU A 38 -17.62 4.61 -10.09
CA LEU A 38 -18.33 3.33 -10.06
C LEU A 38 -18.27 2.68 -8.68
N HIS A 39 -17.12 2.74 -8.02
CA HIS A 39 -16.96 2.25 -6.65
C HIS A 39 -17.90 3.00 -5.68
N ALA A 40 -18.02 4.32 -5.83
CA ALA A 40 -18.94 5.12 -5.04
C ALA A 40 -20.41 4.76 -5.28
N GLN A 41 -20.78 4.45 -6.51
CA GLN A 41 -22.13 3.98 -6.82
C GLN A 41 -22.41 2.59 -6.23
N ALA A 42 -21.41 1.70 -6.20
CA ALA A 42 -21.57 0.34 -5.69
C ALA A 42 -21.60 0.26 -4.16
N TYR A 43 -20.80 1.07 -3.47
CA TYR A 43 -20.61 1.00 -2.02
C TYR A 43 -21.18 2.21 -1.25
N GLY A 44 -21.70 3.21 -1.96
CA GLY A 44 -22.33 4.39 -1.37
C GLY A 44 -21.37 5.42 -0.78
N GLU A 45 -20.06 5.20 -0.88
CA GLU A 45 -19.03 6.11 -0.36
C GLU A 45 -18.20 6.72 -1.49
N ALA A 46 -18.14 8.04 -1.56
CA ALA A 46 -17.31 8.75 -2.52
C ALA A 46 -15.84 8.57 -2.15
N VAL A 47 -15.12 7.78 -2.96
CA VAL A 47 -13.70 7.49 -2.77
C VAL A 47 -12.90 8.13 -3.90
N ASP A 48 -11.76 8.76 -3.60
CA ASP A 48 -10.87 9.34 -4.62
C ASP A 48 -9.95 8.26 -5.21
N ALA A 49 -9.64 8.36 -6.51
CA ALA A 49 -8.64 7.54 -7.17
C ALA A 49 -7.31 7.43 -6.39
N VAL A 50 -6.83 8.52 -5.79
CA VAL A 50 -5.58 8.57 -4.99
C VAL A 50 -5.63 7.64 -3.78
N THR A 51 -6.82 7.42 -3.22
CA THR A 51 -7.01 6.50 -2.09
C THR A 51 -7.16 5.05 -2.55
N LEU A 52 -7.70 4.82 -3.75
CA LEU A 52 -7.81 3.47 -4.35
C LEU A 52 -6.49 2.96 -4.90
N ILE A 53 -5.65 3.83 -5.46
CA ILE A 53 -4.38 3.45 -6.11
C ILE A 53 -3.52 2.53 -5.23
N PRO A 54 -3.23 2.84 -3.94
CA PRO A 54 -2.45 1.95 -3.09
C PRO A 54 -3.07 0.56 -2.95
N HIS A 55 -4.38 0.47 -2.74
CA HIS A 55 -5.09 -0.80 -2.60
C HIS A 55 -5.11 -1.62 -3.90
N MET A 56 -5.30 -0.94 -5.04
CA MET A 56 -5.26 -1.58 -6.35
C MET A 56 -3.87 -2.14 -6.65
N LEU A 57 -2.80 -1.38 -6.34
CA LEU A 57 -1.43 -1.83 -6.52
C LEU A 57 -1.08 -2.99 -5.58
N GLU A 58 -1.50 -2.93 -4.32
CA GLU A 58 -1.31 -4.03 -3.37
C GLU A 58 -1.99 -5.32 -3.85
N ALA A 59 -3.26 -5.22 -4.26
CA ALA A 59 -4.01 -6.36 -4.80
C ALA A 59 -3.36 -6.92 -6.08
N PHE A 60 -2.86 -6.04 -6.96
CA PHE A 60 -2.15 -6.42 -8.18
C PHE A 60 -0.87 -7.21 -7.86
N ILE A 61 0.00 -6.68 -6.98
CA ILE A 61 1.25 -7.35 -6.58
C ILE A 61 0.97 -8.66 -5.84
N ALA A 62 -0.04 -8.69 -4.96
CA ALA A 62 -0.43 -9.89 -4.23
C ALA A 62 -1.01 -10.99 -5.13
N GLY A 63 -1.65 -10.59 -6.24
CA GLY A 63 -2.24 -11.47 -7.25
C GLY A 63 -1.26 -11.95 -8.33
N ASP A 64 -0.14 -11.24 -8.54
CA ASP A 64 0.85 -11.60 -9.56
C ASP A 64 1.64 -12.86 -9.15
N ARG A 65 1.20 -14.01 -9.68
CA ARG A 65 1.85 -15.31 -9.46
C ARG A 65 3.26 -15.38 -10.04
N GLY A 66 3.53 -14.65 -11.13
CA GLY A 66 4.85 -14.58 -11.76
C GLY A 66 5.84 -13.86 -10.85
N PHE A 67 5.39 -12.76 -10.23
CA PHE A 67 6.14 -12.04 -9.21
C PHE A 67 6.41 -12.91 -7.97
N LYS A 68 5.39 -13.57 -7.43
CA LYS A 68 5.51 -14.42 -6.22
C LYS A 68 6.46 -15.60 -6.39
N LYS A 69 6.56 -16.16 -7.60
CA LYS A 69 7.46 -17.27 -7.92
C LYS A 69 8.93 -16.86 -8.00
N GLY A 70 9.24 -15.55 -8.11
CA GLY A 70 10.60 -15.02 -8.04
C GLY A 70 11.15 -14.91 -6.61
N ASP A 71 10.28 -14.77 -5.60
CA ASP A 71 10.66 -14.55 -4.20
C ASP A 71 11.18 -15.82 -3.49
N THR A 72 10.91 -17.02 -4.04
CA THR A 72 11.49 -18.29 -3.55
C THR A 72 13.00 -18.42 -3.79
N SER A 73 13.63 -17.40 -4.39
CA SER A 73 15.08 -17.27 -4.53
C SER A 73 15.75 -16.60 -3.32
N LYS A 74 15.11 -16.58 -2.14
CA LYS A 74 15.80 -16.22 -0.90
C LYS A 74 16.74 -17.37 -0.54
N PRO A 75 18.07 -17.19 -0.49
CA PRO A 75 18.95 -18.26 -0.05
C PRO A 75 18.54 -18.60 1.39
N LYS A 76 18.16 -19.86 1.59
CA LYS A 76 18.03 -20.46 2.92
C LYS A 76 19.34 -20.19 3.63
N ALA A 77 19.34 -19.27 4.60
CA ALA A 77 20.49 -19.04 5.46
C ALA A 77 20.83 -20.39 6.09
N ALA A 78 21.94 -20.96 5.62
CA ALA A 78 22.55 -22.13 6.20
C ALA A 78 23.42 -21.66 7.38
N VAL A 79 23.41 -22.51 8.40
CA VAL A 79 24.19 -22.51 9.66
C VAL A 79 23.51 -21.82 10.84
#